data_AF-A0A955ML91-F1
#
_entry.id   AF-A0A955ML91-F1
#
_cell.length_a   1.000
_cell.length_b   1.000
_cell.length_c   1.000
_cell.angle_alpha   90.00
_cell.angle_beta   90.00
_cell.angle_gamma   90.00
#
_symmetry.space_group_name_H-M   'P 1'
#
loop_
_entity.id
_entity.type
_entity.pdbx_description
1 polymer ?
#
loop_
_entity_poly.entity_id
_entity_poly.type
_entity_poly.pdbx_seq_one_letter_code
_entity_poly.pdbx_strand_id
1 'polypeptide(L)'
;MNRVVEELYTGPEALEWLKSNKNPSALASNRFGPTADATEFVQSLYDTGAEYVMISSSCIVDDSETLTDEGGPYADAIVVVIPHDRAKRKNLFDIIKKEIESEGFEFNPEDELYESKMFLWWD
;
A
#
# COMPACT_ATOMS: atom_id res chain seq x y z
N MET A 1 10.41 -2.99 21.46
CA MET A 1 9.46 -3.01 20.33
C MET A 1 9.64 -4.34 19.61
N ASN A 2 8.57 -4.97 19.11
CA ASN A 2 8.66 -6.28 18.46
C ASN A 2 9.11 -6.08 17.00
N ARG A 3 10.27 -6.63 16.62
CA ARG A 3 10.91 -6.42 15.31
C ARG A 3 9.98 -6.72 14.12
N VAL A 4 9.09 -7.70 14.29
CA VAL A 4 8.09 -8.10 13.27
C VAL A 4 7.10 -6.98 12.96
N VAL A 5 6.73 -6.16 13.96
CA VAL A 5 5.81 -5.03 13.74
C VAL A 5 6.53 -3.89 13.03
N GLU A 6 7.81 -3.66 13.30
CA GLU A 6 8.56 -2.60 12.61
C GLU A 6 8.72 -2.90 11.10
N GLU A 7 8.96 -4.15 10.73
CA GLU A 7 9.14 -4.56 9.33
C GLU A 7 7.84 -4.47 8.49
N LEU A 8 6.66 -4.60 9.13
CA LEU A 8 5.35 -4.40 8.48
C LEU A 8 5.05 -2.93 8.15
N TYR A 9 5.64 -1.99 8.90
CA TYR A 9 5.32 -0.56 8.81
C TYR A 9 6.49 0.29 8.28
N THR A 10 7.39 -0.35 7.53
CA THR A 10 8.56 0.25 6.87
C THR A 10 8.69 -0.27 5.43
N GLY A 11 9.40 0.50 4.60
CA GLY A 11 9.78 0.09 3.26
C GLY A 11 10.01 1.26 2.31
N PRO A 12 10.20 0.99 1.00
CA PRO A 12 10.44 2.03 0.01
C PRO A 12 9.20 2.88 -0.23
N GLU A 13 9.39 4.13 -0.67
CA GLU A 13 8.28 4.97 -1.13
C GLU A 13 7.55 4.30 -2.29
N ALA A 14 6.23 4.24 -2.23
CA ALA A 14 5.43 3.43 -3.13
C ALA A 14 5.47 3.92 -4.59
N LEU A 15 5.35 5.22 -4.85
CA LEU A 15 5.35 5.73 -6.23
C LEU A 15 6.72 5.56 -6.90
N GLU A 16 7.81 5.87 -6.22
CA GLU A 16 9.16 5.68 -6.72
C GLU A 16 9.47 4.20 -6.96
N TRP A 17 9.04 3.32 -6.04
CA TRP A 17 9.17 1.88 -6.22
C TRP A 17 8.42 1.39 -7.46
N LEU A 18 7.12 1.70 -7.58
CA LEU A 18 6.28 1.30 -8.71
C LEU A 18 6.79 1.82 -10.06
N LYS A 19 7.22 3.09 -10.13
CA LYS A 19 7.74 3.69 -11.37
C LYS A 19 9.07 3.09 -11.81
N SER A 20 9.89 2.62 -10.86
CA SER A 20 11.18 2.00 -11.15
C SER A 20 11.07 0.50 -11.46
N ASN A 21 9.95 -0.12 -11.06
CA ASN A 21 9.70 -1.53 -11.22
C ASN A 21 9.29 -1.86 -12.67
N LYS A 22 9.88 -2.91 -13.24
CA LYS A 22 9.54 -3.36 -14.60
C LYS A 22 8.53 -4.51 -14.61
N ASN A 23 8.14 -5.01 -13.43
CA ASN A 23 7.04 -5.96 -13.31
C ASN A 23 5.75 -5.26 -13.79
N PRO A 24 5.03 -5.81 -14.78
CA PRO A 24 3.81 -5.20 -15.31
C PRO A 24 2.64 -5.26 -14.34
N SER A 25 2.75 -6.02 -13.24
CA SER A 25 1.74 -6.21 -12.21
C SER A 25 2.34 -6.22 -10.81
N ALA A 26 3.17 -5.21 -10.50
CA ALA A 26 4.08 -5.18 -9.34
C ALA A 26 3.41 -5.11 -7.96
N LEU A 27 2.13 -4.74 -7.88
CA LEU A 27 1.41 -4.58 -6.61
C LEU A 27 0.00 -5.16 -6.74
N ALA A 28 -0.33 -6.13 -5.86
CA ALA A 28 -1.66 -6.73 -5.72
C ALA A 28 -2.34 -6.97 -7.07
N SER A 29 -1.74 -7.87 -7.88
CA SER A 29 -2.10 -8.06 -9.28
C SER A 29 -3.54 -8.58 -9.46
N ASN A 30 -4.04 -9.32 -8.48
CA ASN A 30 -5.44 -9.72 -8.31
C ASN A 30 -6.40 -8.52 -8.24
N ARG A 31 -5.96 -7.41 -7.64
CA ARG A 31 -6.78 -6.21 -7.38
C ARG A 31 -6.61 -5.13 -8.44
N PHE A 32 -5.37 -4.81 -8.80
CA PHE A 32 -5.07 -3.70 -9.71
C PHE A 32 -4.80 -4.19 -11.13
N GLY A 33 -4.38 -5.44 -11.32
CA GLY A 33 -3.90 -5.91 -12.61
C GLY A 33 -2.59 -5.19 -12.96
N PRO A 34 -2.58 -4.20 -13.88
CA PRO A 34 -1.37 -3.49 -14.25
C PRO A 34 -0.76 -2.61 -13.14
N THR A 35 0.57 -2.51 -13.11
CA THR A 35 1.34 -1.57 -12.27
C THR A 35 0.91 -0.12 -12.46
N ALA A 36 0.43 0.25 -13.66
CA ALA A 36 -0.10 1.58 -13.93
C ALA A 36 -1.33 1.89 -13.07
N ASP A 37 -2.29 0.96 -12.99
CA ASP A 37 -3.53 1.09 -12.22
C ASP A 37 -3.23 1.15 -10.71
N ALA A 38 -2.28 0.34 -10.24
CA ALA A 38 -1.76 0.41 -8.87
C ALA A 38 -1.11 1.78 -8.57
N THR A 39 -0.34 2.33 -9.53
CA THR A 39 0.29 3.65 -9.41
C THR A 39 -0.75 4.76 -9.32
N GLU A 40 -1.83 4.69 -10.11
CA GLU A 40 -2.93 5.64 -10.05
C GLU A 40 -3.65 5.60 -8.69
N PHE A 41 -3.87 4.39 -8.15
CA PHE A 41 -4.43 4.24 -6.81
C PHE A 41 -3.55 4.88 -5.74
N VAL A 42 -2.24 4.59 -5.73
CA VAL A 42 -1.29 5.20 -4.77
C VAL A 42 -1.26 6.72 -4.92
N GLN A 43 -1.28 7.24 -6.15
CA GLN A 43 -1.34 8.69 -6.40
C GLN A 43 -2.64 9.28 -5.80
N SER A 44 -3.77 8.59 -5.92
CA SER A 44 -5.03 9.06 -5.34
C SER A 44 -5.00 9.17 -3.81
N LEU A 45 -4.23 8.31 -3.12
CA LEU A 45 -4.03 8.40 -1.67
C LEU A 45 -3.27 9.68 -1.31
N TYR A 46 -2.20 10.00 -2.05
CA TYR A 46 -1.45 11.25 -1.88
C TYR A 46 -2.32 12.48 -2.16
N ASP A 47 -3.06 12.48 -3.28
CA ASP A 47 -3.94 13.58 -3.66
C ASP A 47 -5.05 13.84 -2.62
N THR A 48 -5.41 12.80 -1.87
CA THR A 48 -6.43 12.84 -0.83
C THR A 48 -5.87 13.16 0.56
N GLY A 49 -4.54 13.29 0.66
CA GLY A 49 -3.86 13.83 1.84
C GLY A 49 -3.06 12.82 2.66
N ALA A 50 -2.77 11.63 2.14
CA ALA A 50 -1.74 10.78 2.74
C ALA A 50 -0.42 11.55 2.82
N GLU A 51 0.25 11.50 3.98
CA GLU A 51 1.55 12.16 4.13
C GLU A 51 2.66 11.38 3.42
N TYR A 52 2.52 10.05 3.40
CA TYR A 52 3.48 9.14 2.79
C TYR A 52 2.82 7.79 2.52
N VAL A 53 3.26 7.09 1.48
CA VAL A 53 2.84 5.73 1.17
C VAL A 53 4.09 4.90 0.90
N MET A 54 4.17 3.73 1.54
CA MET A 54 5.28 2.79 1.39
C MET A 54 4.79 1.45 0.89
N ILE A 55 5.61 0.74 0.13
CA ILE A 55 5.44 -0.72 -0.01
C ILE A 55 5.91 -1.35 1.30
N SER A 56 5.13 -2.25 1.89
CA SER A 56 5.57 -2.95 3.11
C SER A 56 6.72 -3.88 2.79
N SER A 57 7.89 -3.67 3.40
CA SER A 57 9.08 -4.50 3.14
C SER A 57 8.87 -5.96 3.48
N SER A 58 8.05 -6.28 4.49
CA SER A 58 7.74 -7.68 4.82
C SER A 58 6.88 -8.39 3.79
N CYS A 59 6.31 -7.64 2.84
CA CYS A 59 5.39 -8.13 1.81
C CYS A 59 5.98 -7.99 0.40
N ILE A 60 7.28 -7.69 0.28
CA ILE A 60 7.98 -7.71 -1.01
C ILE A 60 8.49 -9.13 -1.27
N VAL A 61 8.18 -9.66 -2.45
CA VAL A 61 8.70 -10.90 -3.00
C VAL A 61 9.68 -10.55 -4.13
N ASP A 62 10.94 -10.94 -3.96
CA ASP A 62 12.05 -10.65 -4.88
C ASP A 62 12.87 -11.92 -5.21
N ASP A 63 12.18 -13.06 -5.31
CA ASP A 63 12.79 -14.32 -5.71
C ASP A 63 13.20 -14.35 -7.20
N SER A 64 13.80 -15.45 -7.63
CA SER A 64 14.26 -15.56 -9.01
C SER A 64 13.13 -15.46 -10.03
N GLU A 65 11.94 -15.98 -9.73
CA GLU A 65 10.81 -16.01 -10.66
C GLU A 65 10.29 -14.60 -10.91
N THR A 66 10.02 -13.85 -9.84
CA THR A 66 9.61 -12.43 -9.92
C THR A 66 10.65 -11.58 -10.64
N LEU A 67 11.94 -11.73 -10.29
CA LEU A 67 13.01 -10.92 -10.87
C LEU A 67 13.32 -11.24 -12.34
N THR A 68 13.22 -12.49 -12.79
CA THR A 68 13.57 -12.87 -14.16
C THR A 68 12.38 -12.97 -15.10
N ASP A 69 11.29 -13.58 -14.64
CA ASP A 69 10.19 -13.97 -15.51
C ASP A 69 9.09 -12.90 -15.53
N GLU A 70 8.85 -12.27 -14.37
CA GLU A 70 7.90 -11.17 -14.25
C GLU A 70 8.53 -9.78 -14.46
N GLY A 71 9.86 -9.69 -14.39
CA GLY A 71 10.62 -8.48 -14.72
C GLY A 71 10.92 -7.57 -13.52
N GLY A 72 10.55 -7.96 -12.31
CA GLY A 72 10.85 -7.20 -11.10
C GLY A 72 10.10 -7.72 -9.87
N PRO A 73 10.45 -7.20 -8.69
CA PRO A 73 9.84 -7.66 -7.44
C PRO A 73 8.33 -7.39 -7.41
N TYR A 74 7.62 -8.16 -6.63
CA TYR A 74 6.17 -8.08 -6.43
C TYR A 74 5.86 -7.72 -4.97
N ALA A 75 4.69 -7.13 -4.71
CA ALA A 75 4.22 -6.93 -3.34
C ALA A 75 2.69 -7.01 -3.21
N ASP A 76 2.23 -7.38 -2.01
CA ASP A 76 0.80 -7.49 -1.69
C ASP A 76 0.29 -6.41 -0.74
N ALA A 77 1.17 -5.53 -0.24
CA ALA A 77 0.77 -4.57 0.78
C ALA A 77 1.46 -3.21 0.66
N ILE A 78 0.71 -2.20 1.09
CA ILE A 78 1.20 -0.85 1.32
C ILE A 78 0.92 -0.39 2.74
N VAL A 79 1.70 0.59 3.17
CA VAL A 79 1.52 1.31 4.44
C VAL A 79 1.25 2.77 4.14
N VAL A 80 0.10 3.26 4.56
CA VAL A 80 -0.31 4.65 4.38
C VAL A 80 -0.07 5.41 5.67
N VAL A 81 0.76 6.45 5.62
CA VAL A 81 0.95 7.40 6.73
C VAL A 81 -0.15 8.44 6.67
N ILE A 82 -0.98 8.42 7.70
CA ILE A 82 -2.20 9.22 7.84
C ILE A 82 -1.86 10.57 8.46
N PRO A 83 -2.33 11.70 7.89
CA PRO A 83 -1.99 13.01 8.39
C PRO A 83 -2.40 13.21 9.84
N HIS A 84 -1.61 13.91 10.65
CA HIS A 84 -1.98 14.16 12.06
C HIS A 84 -3.24 15.04 12.20
N ASP A 85 -3.49 15.91 11.22
CA ASP A 85 -4.67 16.78 11.18
C ASP A 85 -5.94 15.98 10.85
N ARG A 86 -6.80 15.80 11.86
CA ARG A 86 -8.06 15.07 11.73
C ARG A 86 -8.99 15.64 10.65
N ALA A 87 -8.95 16.95 10.40
CA ALA A 87 -9.79 17.58 9.38
C ALA A 87 -9.39 17.12 7.96
N LYS A 88 -8.14 16.69 7.76
CA LYS A 88 -7.59 16.22 6.48
C LYS A 88 -7.79 14.73 6.24
N ARG A 89 -8.14 13.95 7.28
CA ARG A 89 -8.24 12.48 7.19
C ARG A 89 -9.49 11.98 6.50
N LYS A 90 -10.58 12.75 6.53
CA LYS A 90 -11.91 12.24 6.15
C LYS A 90 -11.91 11.62 4.75
N ASN A 91 -11.45 12.36 3.75
CA ASN A 91 -11.47 11.86 2.38
C ASN A 91 -10.54 10.65 2.19
N LEU A 92 -9.40 10.63 2.89
CA LEU A 92 -8.44 9.53 2.81
C LEU A 92 -9.06 8.26 3.40
N PHE A 93 -9.73 8.39 4.54
CA PHE A 93 -10.48 7.29 5.14
C PHE A 93 -11.64 6.85 4.27
N ASP A 94 -12.33 7.76 3.57
CA ASP A 94 -13.41 7.38 2.66
C ASP A 94 -12.88 6.52 1.49
N ILE A 95 -11.70 6.82 0.94
CA ILE A 95 -11.04 5.99 -0.09
C ILE A 95 -10.61 4.64 0.48
N ILE A 96 -9.88 4.64 1.59
CA ILE A 96 -9.38 3.41 2.23
C ILE A 96 -10.55 2.51 2.64
N LYS A 97 -11.61 3.09 3.22
CA LYS A 97 -12.82 2.39 3.58
C LYS A 97 -13.45 1.68 2.39
N LYS A 98 -13.65 2.42 1.30
CA LYS A 98 -14.24 1.86 0.08
C LYS A 98 -13.41 0.70 -0.47
N GLU A 99 -12.08 0.82 -0.39
CA GLU A 99 -11.16 -0.21 -0.82
C GLU A 99 -11.30 -1.48 0.04
N ILE A 100 -11.22 -1.36 1.36
CA ILE A 100 -11.34 -2.49 2.30
C ILE A 100 -12.74 -3.14 2.23
N GLU A 101 -13.79 -2.33 2.12
CA GLU A 101 -15.16 -2.83 1.98
C GLU A 101 -15.39 -3.54 0.64
N SER A 102 -14.63 -3.20 -0.41
CA SER A 102 -14.73 -3.89 -1.70
C SER A 102 -14.19 -5.33 -1.66
N GLU A 103 -13.28 -5.59 -0.71
CA GLU A 103 -12.78 -6.92 -0.37
C GLU A 103 -13.70 -7.68 0.62
N GLY A 104 -14.81 -7.06 1.04
CA GLY A 104 -15.80 -7.67 1.92
C GLY A 104 -15.50 -7.57 3.41
N PHE A 105 -14.54 -6.73 3.81
CA PHE A 105 -14.20 -6.49 5.22
C PHE A 105 -14.90 -5.24 5.76
N GLU A 106 -15.29 -5.27 7.04
CA GLU A 106 -15.73 -4.07 7.74
C GLU A 106 -14.53 -3.21 8.14
N PHE A 107 -14.64 -1.88 7.98
CA PHE A 107 -13.56 -0.97 8.29
C PHE A 107 -13.97 0.10 9.32
N ASN A 108 -13.23 0.15 10.43
CA ASN A 108 -13.26 1.26 11.37
C ASN A 108 -11.86 1.91 11.46
N PRO A 109 -11.67 3.14 10.92
CA PRO A 109 -10.37 3.80 10.87
C PRO A 109 -9.63 3.88 12.21
N GLU A 110 -10.34 4.08 13.32
CA GLU A 110 -9.72 4.27 14.63
C GLU A 110 -9.18 2.96 15.21
N ASP A 111 -9.72 1.80 14.80
CA ASP A 111 -9.27 0.49 15.25
C ASP A 111 -8.05 0.00 14.44
N GLU A 112 -7.93 0.45 13.19
CA GLU A 112 -6.90 0.05 12.22
C GLU A 112 -5.65 0.98 12.22
N LEU A 113 -5.68 2.05 13.01
CA LEU A 113 -4.56 3.01 13.10
C LEU A 113 -3.47 2.52 14.06
N TYR A 114 -2.28 2.25 13.53
CA TYR A 114 -1.08 2.02 14.32
C TYR A 114 -0.09 3.19 14.16
N GLU A 115 0.12 3.99 15.21
CA GLU A 115 1.06 5.12 15.20
C GLU A 115 0.88 6.09 14.01
N SER A 116 -0.38 6.39 13.65
CA SER A 116 -0.75 7.18 12.46
C SER A 116 -0.44 6.52 11.12
N LYS A 117 -0.36 5.19 11.09
CA LYS A 117 -0.21 4.39 9.88
C LYS A 117 -1.36 3.42 9.74
N MET A 118 -1.74 3.12 8.50
CA MET A 118 -2.66 2.05 8.15
C MET A 118 -1.95 1.07 7.22
N PHE A 119 -2.11 -0.21 7.50
CA PHE A 119 -1.61 -1.29 6.66
C PHE A 119 -2.74 -1.77 5.77
N LEU A 120 -2.52 -1.80 4.45
CA LEU A 120 -3.46 -2.31 3.46
C LEU A 120 -2.80 -3.48 2.75
N TRP A 121 -3.50 -4.61 2.71
CA TRP A 121 -3.04 -5.85 2.11
C TRP A 121 -4.15 -6.49 1.27
N TRP A 122 -3.75 -7.13 0.18
CA TRP A 122 -4.63 -7.81 -0.77
C TRP A 122 -4.11 -9.24 -1.01
N ASP A 123 -5.01 -10.20 -1.24
CA ASP A 123 -4.72 -11.65 -1.37
C ASP A 123 -4.70 -12.17 -2.81
#